data_AF-A0A5N5HBY6-F1
#
_entry.id   AF-A0A5N5HBY6-F1
#
_cell.length_a   1.000
_cell.length_b   1.000
_cell.length_c   1.000
_cell.angle_alpha   90.00
_cell.angle_beta   90.00
_cell.angle_gamma   90.00
#
_symmetry.space_group_name_H-M   'P 1'
#
loop_
_entity.id
_entity.type
_entity.pdbx_description
1 polymer ?
#
loop_
_entity_poly.entity_id
_entity_poly.type
_entity_poly.pdbx_seq_one_letter_code
_entity_poly.pdbx_strand_id
1 'polypeptide(L)'
;MVKRKTSTNNTSTVRVRVESDKDEEILGTDKLELRKLKRIREQEESLKISYRRAEELERQELERLARVSSSFAACRLEIQAAEIFRKQVEALKKRELEKRLISLGYTFNPDDGILLHHHLREKCLENALGFYAILEEADVYAKHPQNLIENYRALAAGNVGYFFTRSRPNETQPDTSTGTDHVQAGHWIFGKELDVLHQGEKVGVKQLLEYCSAGAKTRYKIIEYRLDPCPDNLKDGPWFLCKLYNDGSYMEVQSSL
;
A
#
# COMPACT_ATOMS: atom_id res chain seq x y z
N MET A 1 20.81 -47.29 5.99
CA MET A 1 20.82 -48.44 5.05
C MET A 1 20.79 -47.84 3.64
N VAL A 2 21.47 -48.48 2.67
CA VAL A 2 21.65 -48.08 1.24
C VAL A 2 22.97 -47.35 0.89
N LYS A 3 23.95 -48.23 0.61
CA LYS A 3 24.83 -48.32 -0.58
C LYS A 3 25.73 -47.16 -1.00
N ARG A 4 27.04 -47.41 -0.82
CA ARG A 4 28.14 -47.11 -1.76
C ARG A 4 27.77 -47.46 -3.21
N LYS A 5 28.26 -46.68 -4.17
CA LYS A 5 29.02 -47.20 -5.33
C LYS A 5 29.74 -46.09 -6.13
N THR A 6 31.07 -46.15 -6.03
CA THR A 6 32.05 -46.34 -7.13
C THR A 6 32.23 -45.32 -8.27
N SER A 7 33.51 -44.95 -8.43
CA SER A 7 34.28 -44.88 -9.69
C SER A 7 33.93 -43.76 -10.67
N THR A 8 34.86 -43.18 -11.42
CA THR A 8 36.14 -43.70 -11.92
C THR A 8 36.97 -42.53 -12.47
N ASN A 9 38.25 -42.55 -12.13
CA ASN A 9 39.39 -42.53 -13.06
C ASN A 9 39.78 -41.29 -13.91
N ASN A 10 41.07 -40.97 -13.70
CA ASN A 10 42.13 -40.75 -14.69
C ASN A 10 42.12 -39.37 -15.37
N THR A 11 43.25 -38.67 -15.50
CA THR A 11 44.52 -39.17 -16.01
C THR A 11 45.64 -38.20 -15.61
N SER A 12 46.62 -38.68 -14.84
CA SER A 12 48.03 -38.83 -15.24
C SER A 12 48.57 -37.86 -16.32
N THR A 13 49.78 -37.30 -16.30
CA THR A 13 51.00 -37.58 -15.55
C THR A 13 52.14 -36.80 -16.24
N VAL A 14 53.33 -36.91 -15.65
CA VAL A 14 54.65 -36.81 -16.27
C VAL A 14 55.37 -35.47 -16.08
N ARG A 15 56.13 -35.42 -14.98
CA ARG A 15 57.39 -34.69 -14.90
C ARG A 15 58.39 -35.35 -15.84
N VAL A 16 58.99 -34.58 -16.75
CA VAL A 16 60.24 -34.95 -17.39
C VAL A 16 61.31 -33.96 -16.92
N ARG A 17 62.29 -34.46 -16.17
CA ARG A 17 63.61 -33.83 -16.05
C ARG A 17 64.36 -34.18 -17.33
N VAL A 18 64.87 -33.18 -18.03
CA VAL A 18 65.92 -33.38 -19.03
C VAL A 18 67.09 -32.48 -18.62
N GLU A 19 68.21 -33.14 -18.37
CA GLU A 19 69.54 -32.58 -18.15
C GLU A 19 69.98 -31.75 -19.36
N SER A 20 70.70 -30.68 -19.10
CA SER A 20 71.35 -29.87 -20.13
C SER A 20 72.86 -29.95 -19.93
N ASP A 21 73.52 -30.76 -20.73
CA ASP A 21 74.95 -30.60 -21.03
C ASP A 21 75.13 -30.11 -22.48
N LYS A 22 76.26 -29.44 -22.65
CA LYS A 22 76.63 -28.42 -23.64
C LYS A 22 76.82 -28.97 -25.07
N ASP A 23 76.61 -28.16 -26.09
CA ASP A 23 77.70 -27.47 -26.83
C ASP A 23 77.16 -26.61 -28.00
N GLU A 24 77.85 -25.47 -28.17
CA GLU A 24 78.07 -24.62 -29.35
C GLU A 24 77.17 -24.76 -30.60
N GLU A 25 76.58 -23.67 -31.10
CA GLU A 25 77.22 -22.73 -32.03
C GLU A 25 76.19 -21.92 -32.89
N ILE A 26 76.48 -20.63 -33.08
CA ILE A 26 76.05 -19.69 -34.15
C ILE A 26 74.54 -19.33 -34.30
N LEU A 27 74.15 -18.16 -33.79
CA LEU A 27 74.02 -16.95 -34.62
C LEU A 27 73.71 -15.74 -33.73
N GLY A 28 74.54 -14.71 -33.84
CA GLY A 28 74.41 -13.48 -33.07
C GLY A 28 73.01 -12.90 -33.19
N THR A 29 72.32 -12.79 -32.05
CA THR A 29 71.34 -11.72 -31.93
C THR A 29 72.14 -10.44 -32.09
N ASP A 30 72.01 -9.82 -33.25
CA ASP A 30 72.56 -8.50 -33.52
C ASP A 30 72.27 -7.63 -32.27
N LYS A 31 73.28 -6.96 -31.73
CA LYS A 31 73.12 -6.05 -30.57
C LYS A 31 71.93 -5.11 -30.79
N LEU A 32 71.60 -4.82 -32.05
CA LEU A 32 70.42 -4.10 -32.48
C LEU A 32 69.09 -4.81 -32.15
N GLU A 33 68.96 -6.11 -32.39
CA GLU A 33 67.76 -6.92 -32.08
C GLU A 33 67.53 -7.05 -30.58
N LEU A 34 68.60 -7.25 -29.79
CA LEU A 34 68.47 -7.28 -28.33
C LEU A 34 68.02 -5.91 -27.77
N ARG A 35 68.51 -4.81 -28.36
CA ARG A 35 68.05 -3.45 -28.04
C ARG A 35 66.60 -3.19 -28.48
N LYS A 36 66.14 -3.78 -29.58
CA LYS A 36 64.74 -3.72 -30.03
C LYS A 36 63.83 -4.49 -29.07
N LEU A 37 64.16 -5.72 -28.71
CA LEU A 37 63.41 -6.54 -27.75
C LEU A 37 63.31 -5.89 -26.36
N LYS A 38 64.39 -5.27 -25.88
CA LYS A 38 64.36 -4.51 -24.62
C LYS A 38 63.37 -3.34 -24.68
N ARG A 39 63.37 -2.58 -25.77
CA ARG A 39 62.42 -1.48 -26.00
C ARG A 39 60.97 -1.96 -26.09
N ILE A 40 60.73 -3.09 -26.75
CA ILE A 40 59.38 -3.68 -26.84
C ILE A 40 58.89 -4.09 -25.45
N ARG A 41 59.74 -4.75 -24.64
CA ARG A 41 59.38 -5.14 -23.27
C ARG A 41 59.12 -3.94 -22.37
N GLU A 42 59.91 -2.88 -22.51
CA GLU A 42 59.68 -1.60 -21.81
C GLU A 42 58.35 -0.95 -22.25
N GLN A 43 58.02 -1.01 -23.55
CA GLN A 43 56.73 -0.54 -24.07
C GLN A 43 55.55 -1.39 -23.57
N GLU A 44 55.68 -2.70 -23.52
CA GLU A 44 54.65 -3.60 -22.98
C GLU A 44 54.39 -3.33 -21.50
N GLU A 45 55.43 -3.16 -20.68
CA GLU A 45 55.27 -2.80 -19.27
C GLU A 45 54.65 -1.41 -19.10
N SER A 46 55.04 -0.44 -19.94
CA SER A 46 54.40 0.87 -19.98
C SER A 46 52.91 0.77 -20.32
N LEU A 47 52.55 -0.07 -21.30
CA LEU A 47 51.18 -0.30 -21.73
C LEU A 47 50.36 -0.97 -20.61
N LYS A 48 50.90 -2.00 -19.94
CA LYS A 48 50.25 -2.66 -18.78
C LYS A 48 50.01 -1.69 -17.62
N ILE A 49 50.95 -0.79 -17.36
CA ILE A 49 50.77 0.26 -16.35
C ILE A 49 49.66 1.22 -16.77
N SER A 50 49.63 1.64 -18.04
CA SER A 50 48.58 2.53 -18.55
C SER A 50 47.19 1.90 -18.47
N TYR A 51 47.07 0.60 -18.80
CA TYR A 51 45.81 -0.14 -18.74
C TYR A 51 45.31 -0.30 -17.29
N ARG A 52 46.18 -0.68 -16.35
CA ARG A 52 45.82 -0.74 -14.92
C ARG A 52 45.34 0.62 -14.38
N ARG A 53 45.97 1.71 -14.78
CA ARG A 53 45.54 3.07 -14.40
C ARG A 53 44.18 3.42 -14.98
N ALA A 54 43.90 3.01 -16.23
CA ALA A 54 42.60 3.21 -16.85
C ALA A 54 41.49 2.43 -16.13
N GLU A 55 41.74 1.17 -15.75
CA GLU A 55 40.80 0.36 -14.95
C GLU A 55 40.55 0.96 -13.55
N GLU A 56 41.58 1.50 -12.90
CA GLU A 56 41.42 2.21 -11.62
C GLU A 56 40.57 3.48 -11.74
N LEU A 57 40.78 4.27 -12.81
CA LEU A 57 39.97 5.45 -13.09
C LEU A 57 38.51 5.09 -13.34
N GLU A 58 38.25 4.03 -14.11
CA GLU A 58 36.89 3.54 -14.38
C GLU A 58 36.20 3.07 -13.09
N ARG A 59 36.91 2.35 -12.21
CA ARG A 59 36.39 1.96 -10.89
C ARG A 59 36.08 3.18 -10.01
N GLN A 60 36.93 4.20 -10.00
CA GLN A 60 36.70 5.43 -9.24
C GLN A 60 35.47 6.18 -9.75
N GLU A 61 35.28 6.30 -11.06
CA GLU A 61 34.09 6.94 -11.65
C GLU A 61 32.82 6.15 -11.33
N LEU A 62 32.84 4.82 -11.42
CA LEU A 62 31.70 3.98 -11.01
C LEU A 62 31.34 4.18 -9.53
N GLU A 63 32.34 4.24 -8.64
CA GLU A 63 32.11 4.50 -7.22
C GLU A 63 31.53 5.90 -6.97
N ARG A 64 32.04 6.92 -7.67
CA ARG A 64 31.53 8.29 -7.63
C ARG A 64 30.07 8.35 -8.08
N LEU A 65 29.73 7.71 -9.20
CA LEU A 65 28.36 7.63 -9.71
C LEU A 65 27.43 6.90 -8.73
N ALA A 66 27.89 5.81 -8.11
CA ALA A 66 27.11 5.09 -7.10
C ALA A 66 26.79 5.96 -5.87
N ARG A 67 27.76 6.75 -5.39
CA ARG A 67 27.55 7.71 -4.28
C ARG A 67 26.53 8.80 -4.63
N VAL A 68 26.63 9.35 -5.84
CA VAL A 68 25.68 10.36 -6.35
C VAL A 68 24.27 9.76 -6.46
N SER A 69 24.13 8.56 -7.04
CA SER A 69 22.85 7.84 -7.15
C SER A 69 22.22 7.57 -5.77
N SER A 70 23.02 7.13 -4.80
CA SER A 70 22.58 6.93 -3.41
C SER A 70 22.09 8.25 -2.77
N SER A 71 22.81 9.36 -2.99
CA SER A 71 22.39 10.68 -2.52
C SER A 71 21.05 11.13 -3.12
N PHE A 72 20.83 10.91 -4.42
CA PHE A 72 19.53 11.18 -5.04
C PHE A 72 18.40 10.29 -4.50
N ALA A 73 18.69 9.02 -4.22
CA ALA A 73 17.72 8.12 -3.61
C ALA A 73 17.32 8.60 -2.19
N ALA A 74 18.30 9.01 -1.37
CA ALA A 74 18.05 9.59 -0.06
C ALA A 74 17.20 10.85 -0.14
N CYS A 75 17.53 11.78 -1.05
CA CYS A 75 16.75 13.01 -1.27
C CYS A 75 15.30 12.71 -1.67
N ARG A 76 15.05 11.71 -2.53
CA ARG A 76 13.68 11.29 -2.87
C ARG A 76 12.88 10.82 -1.65
N LEU A 77 13.50 10.04 -0.77
CA LEU A 77 12.85 9.57 0.45
C LEU A 77 12.52 10.73 1.40
N GLU A 78 13.41 11.71 1.52
CA GLU A 78 13.17 12.92 2.32
C GLU A 78 12.02 13.76 1.77
N ILE A 79 11.95 13.95 0.45
CA ILE A 79 10.83 14.65 -0.21
C ILE A 79 9.52 13.92 0.07
N GLN A 80 9.49 12.60 -0.10
CA GLN A 80 8.30 11.78 0.17
C GLN A 80 7.89 11.88 1.65
N ALA A 81 8.84 11.83 2.57
CA ALA A 81 8.57 11.99 4.00
C ALA A 81 8.01 13.39 4.32
N ALA A 82 8.54 14.45 3.72
CA ALA A 82 8.04 15.81 3.89
C ALA A 82 6.61 15.98 3.35
N GLU A 83 6.29 15.36 2.21
CA GLU A 83 4.93 15.34 1.67
C GLU A 83 3.94 14.63 2.58
N ILE A 84 4.33 13.46 3.10
CA ILE A 84 3.53 12.71 4.08
C ILE A 84 3.31 13.59 5.32
N PHE A 85 4.35 14.20 5.86
CA PHE A 85 4.25 15.06 7.04
C PHE A 85 3.31 16.27 6.79
N ARG A 86 3.42 16.92 5.63
CA ARG A 86 2.52 18.02 5.26
C ARG A 86 1.05 17.57 5.25
N LYS A 87 0.77 16.42 4.61
CA LYS A 87 -0.58 15.83 4.60
C LYS A 87 -1.06 15.52 6.03
N GLN A 88 -0.18 15.06 6.94
CA GLN A 88 -0.52 14.79 8.34
C GLN A 88 -0.97 16.05 9.06
N VAL A 89 -0.23 17.14 8.89
CA VAL A 89 -0.55 18.43 9.50
C VAL A 89 -1.88 18.98 8.98
N GLU A 90 -2.13 18.89 7.68
CA GLU A 90 -3.41 19.31 7.07
C GLU A 90 -4.59 18.49 7.60
N ALA A 91 -4.44 17.16 7.72
CA ALA A 91 -5.45 16.29 8.29
C ALA A 91 -5.81 16.66 9.73
N LEU A 92 -4.81 16.94 10.57
CA LEU A 92 -5.02 17.37 11.96
C LEU A 92 -5.76 18.70 12.04
N LYS A 93 -5.41 19.67 11.18
CA LYS A 93 -6.12 20.95 11.10
C LYS A 93 -7.59 20.77 10.69
N LYS A 94 -7.85 19.91 9.70
CA LYS A 94 -9.21 19.59 9.24
C LYS A 94 -10.03 18.93 10.35
N ARG A 95 -9.45 17.97 11.06
CA ARG A 95 -10.09 17.30 12.20
C ARG A 95 -10.45 18.27 13.33
N GLU A 96 -9.57 19.22 13.64
CA GLU A 96 -9.81 20.25 14.65
C GLU A 96 -10.90 21.24 14.21
N LEU A 97 -10.89 21.65 12.94
CA LEU A 97 -11.93 22.51 12.36
C LEU A 97 -13.31 21.83 12.43
N GLU A 98 -13.40 20.55 12.07
CA GLU A 98 -14.65 19.78 12.16
C GLU A 98 -15.19 19.71 13.58
N LYS A 99 -14.35 19.41 14.57
CA LYS A 99 -14.76 19.43 15.98
C LYS A 99 -15.34 20.77 16.39
N ARG A 100 -14.71 21.88 15.96
CA ARG A 100 -15.20 23.23 16.21
C ARG A 100 -16.54 23.49 15.52
N LEU A 101 -16.68 23.11 14.25
CA LEU A 101 -17.93 23.26 13.51
C LEU A 101 -19.09 22.50 14.18
N ILE A 102 -18.85 21.24 14.60
CA ILE A 102 -19.83 20.45 15.35
C ILE A 102 -20.21 21.14 16.66
N SER A 103 -19.22 21.67 17.41
CA SER A 103 -19.48 22.40 18.65
C SER A 103 -20.32 23.68 18.46
N LEU A 104 -20.27 24.26 17.26
CA LEU A 104 -21.08 25.43 16.87
C LEU A 104 -22.45 25.04 16.30
N GLY A 105 -22.79 23.74 16.27
CA GLY A 105 -24.08 23.24 15.79
C GLY A 105 -24.13 22.92 14.30
N TYR A 106 -23.01 22.98 13.56
CA TYR A 106 -22.98 22.49 12.19
C TYR A 106 -23.07 20.96 12.17
N THR A 107 -23.93 20.43 11.30
CA THR A 107 -24.14 18.98 11.16
C THR A 107 -23.53 18.47 9.87
N PHE A 108 -22.91 17.29 9.94
CA PHE A 108 -22.41 16.59 8.76
C PHE A 108 -23.54 15.84 8.06
N ASN A 109 -23.99 16.39 6.93
CA ASN A 109 -25.04 15.80 6.09
C ASN A 109 -24.69 15.98 4.60
N PRO A 110 -23.65 15.29 4.10
CA PRO A 110 -23.23 15.40 2.71
C PRO A 110 -24.22 14.72 1.77
N ASP A 111 -24.26 15.17 0.52
CA ASP A 111 -24.92 14.45 -0.57
C ASP A 111 -24.22 13.12 -0.84
N ASP A 112 -24.98 12.11 -1.25
CA ASP A 112 -24.48 10.76 -1.52
C ASP A 112 -23.29 10.74 -2.50
N GLY A 113 -23.35 11.57 -3.54
CA GLY A 113 -22.28 11.70 -4.53
C GLY A 113 -21.00 12.29 -3.93
N ILE A 114 -21.12 13.29 -3.06
CA ILE A 114 -19.98 13.89 -2.33
C ILE A 114 -19.39 12.85 -1.37
N LEU A 115 -20.26 12.13 -0.66
CA LEU A 115 -19.89 11.08 0.29
C LEU A 115 -19.04 10.00 -0.37
N LEU A 116 -19.44 9.52 -1.55
CA LEU A 116 -18.66 8.57 -2.32
C LEU A 116 -17.38 9.18 -2.91
N HIS A 117 -17.50 10.32 -3.61
CA HIS A 117 -16.41 10.89 -4.39
C HIS A 117 -15.27 11.42 -3.52
N HIS A 118 -15.58 12.07 -2.40
CA HIS A 118 -14.59 12.72 -1.54
C HIS A 118 -14.24 11.92 -0.28
N HIS A 119 -15.13 11.08 0.24
CA HIS A 119 -14.82 10.35 1.48
C HIS A 119 -14.42 8.91 1.19
N LEU A 120 -15.30 8.13 0.54
CA LEU A 120 -15.01 6.71 0.32
C LEU A 120 -13.89 6.48 -0.70
N ARG A 121 -13.85 7.26 -1.79
CA ARG A 121 -12.78 7.16 -2.80
C ARG A 121 -11.41 7.51 -2.23
N GLU A 122 -11.31 8.61 -1.49
CA GLU A 122 -10.06 9.02 -0.84
C GLU A 122 -9.58 7.97 0.18
N LYS A 123 -10.53 7.38 0.94
CA LYS A 123 -10.26 6.28 1.87
C LYS A 123 -9.70 5.04 1.14
N CYS A 124 -10.28 4.68 0.00
CA CYS A 124 -9.88 3.53 -0.80
C CYS A 124 -8.50 3.68 -1.44
N LEU A 125 -8.14 4.89 -1.86
CA LEU A 125 -6.86 5.15 -2.54
C LEU A 125 -5.67 5.21 -1.59
N GLU A 126 -5.85 4.89 -0.29
CA GLU A 126 -4.82 4.95 0.75
C GLU A 126 -3.99 6.25 0.70
N ASN A 127 -4.61 7.34 0.22
CA ASN A 127 -4.17 8.68 0.55
C ASN A 127 -4.55 8.87 2.02
N ALA A 128 -3.82 8.17 2.87
CA ALA A 128 -3.78 8.38 4.28
C ALA A 128 -3.64 9.88 4.48
N LEU A 129 -4.39 10.40 5.46
CA LEU A 129 -4.32 11.76 5.99
C LEU A 129 -5.37 12.72 5.44
N GLY A 130 -6.61 12.30 5.64
CA GLY A 130 -7.76 13.18 5.67
C GLY A 130 -8.90 12.58 6.48
N PHE A 131 -8.61 11.91 7.60
CA PHE A 131 -9.67 11.26 8.39
C PHE A 131 -10.50 12.33 9.10
N TYR A 132 -11.69 12.54 8.55
CA TYR A 132 -12.78 13.29 9.16
C TYR A 132 -13.04 12.73 10.55
N ALA A 133 -13.20 13.58 11.57
CA ALA A 133 -13.51 13.16 12.93
C ALA A 133 -14.85 12.39 13.04
N ILE A 134 -15.71 12.53 12.04
CA ILE A 134 -17.07 12.01 11.99
C ILE A 134 -17.15 10.60 11.38
N LEU A 135 -16.15 10.21 10.59
CA LEU A 135 -16.10 8.93 9.87
C LEU A 135 -15.10 8.00 10.56
N GLU A 136 -15.61 7.11 11.41
CA GLU A 136 -14.79 6.16 12.18
C GLU A 136 -14.72 4.79 11.50
N GLU A 137 -13.61 4.08 11.70
CA GLU A 137 -13.49 2.68 11.26
C GLU A 137 -14.12 1.75 12.30
N ALA A 138 -15.14 1.00 11.91
CA ALA A 138 -15.81 0.05 12.79
C ALA A 138 -16.44 -1.09 11.98
N ASP A 139 -16.48 -2.28 12.57
CA ASP A 139 -17.36 -3.33 12.06
C ASP A 139 -18.80 -3.02 12.49
N VAL A 140 -19.54 -2.39 11.58
CA VAL A 140 -20.92 -1.92 11.79
C VAL A 140 -21.91 -3.10 11.90
N TYR A 141 -21.50 -4.29 11.48
CA TYR A 141 -22.38 -5.47 11.42
C TYR A 141 -22.19 -6.40 12.62
N ALA A 142 -21.06 -6.31 13.32
CA ALA A 142 -20.71 -7.19 14.44
C ALA A 142 -21.50 -6.93 15.75
N LYS A 143 -22.15 -5.77 15.90
CA LYS A 143 -22.83 -5.36 17.14
C LYS A 143 -24.25 -4.87 16.87
N HIS A 144 -25.09 -4.96 17.90
CA HIS A 144 -26.42 -4.35 17.86
C HIS A 144 -26.33 -2.84 17.53
N PRO A 145 -27.16 -2.30 16.62
CA PRO A 145 -27.04 -0.92 16.13
C PRO A 145 -27.15 0.14 17.23
N GLN A 146 -27.92 -0.11 18.28
CA GLN A 146 -27.99 0.78 19.46
C GLN A 146 -26.61 0.95 20.12
N ASN A 147 -25.88 -0.15 20.31
CA ASN A 147 -24.56 -0.11 20.95
C ASN A 147 -23.56 0.66 20.09
N LEU A 148 -23.69 0.60 18.76
CA LEU A 148 -22.86 1.40 17.86
C LEU A 148 -23.17 2.89 18.02
N ILE A 149 -24.45 3.29 17.93
CA ILE A 149 -24.82 4.71 18.08
C ILE A 149 -24.39 5.26 19.45
N GLU A 150 -24.57 4.51 20.52
CA GLU A 150 -24.19 4.95 21.88
C GLU A 150 -22.67 5.11 22.02
N ASN A 151 -21.88 4.15 21.54
CA ASN A 151 -20.41 4.20 21.65
C ASN A 151 -19.78 5.33 20.80
N TYR A 152 -20.40 5.70 19.68
CA TYR A 152 -19.87 6.71 18.76
C TYR A 152 -20.63 8.05 18.84
N ARG A 153 -21.52 8.21 19.83
CA ARG A 153 -22.39 9.40 19.99
C ARG A 153 -21.63 10.72 20.10
N ALA A 154 -20.45 10.70 20.71
CA ALA A 154 -19.63 11.90 20.90
C ALA A 154 -19.07 12.48 19.59
N LEU A 155 -19.05 11.68 18.51
CA LEU A 155 -18.52 12.04 17.20
C LEU A 155 -19.63 12.17 16.14
N ALA A 156 -20.79 11.58 16.43
CA ALA A 156 -21.98 11.66 15.59
C ALA A 156 -22.65 13.05 15.69
N ALA A 157 -23.04 13.59 14.53
CA ALA A 157 -23.92 14.75 14.47
C ALA A 157 -25.37 14.31 14.79
N GLY A 158 -25.70 14.21 16.07
CA GLY A 158 -27.01 13.73 16.54
C GLY A 158 -27.09 12.20 16.60
N ASN A 159 -28.18 11.62 16.09
CA ASN A 159 -28.42 10.16 16.10
C ASN A 159 -28.06 9.48 14.78
N VAL A 160 -27.14 10.08 14.02
CA VAL A 160 -26.63 9.58 12.74
C VAL A 160 -25.12 9.37 12.87
N GLY A 161 -24.67 8.14 12.69
CA GLY A 161 -23.26 7.78 12.65
C GLY A 161 -22.82 7.44 11.22
N TYR A 162 -21.60 7.84 10.86
CA TYR A 162 -20.98 7.47 9.60
C TYR A 162 -19.74 6.62 9.87
N PHE A 163 -19.61 5.51 9.15
CA PHE A 163 -18.59 4.51 9.44
C PHE A 163 -17.92 4.01 8.17
N PHE A 164 -16.63 3.72 8.25
CA PHE A 164 -15.92 2.90 7.29
C PHE A 164 -15.86 1.45 7.79
N THR A 165 -16.22 0.51 6.93
CA THR A 165 -16.14 -0.93 7.24
C THR A 165 -15.55 -1.69 6.06
N ARG A 166 -14.80 -2.74 6.35
CA ARG A 166 -14.39 -3.78 5.38
C ARG A 166 -15.28 -5.01 5.45
N SER A 167 -16.04 -5.15 6.54
CA SER A 167 -17.01 -6.22 6.72
C SER A 167 -18.29 -5.88 5.97
N ARG A 168 -18.79 -6.83 5.18
CA ARG A 168 -20.15 -6.83 4.62
C ARG A 168 -20.77 -8.19 4.97
N PRO A 169 -21.99 -8.24 5.54
CA PRO A 169 -22.66 -9.52 5.76
C PRO A 169 -22.91 -10.17 4.40
N ASN A 170 -22.79 -11.49 4.33
CA ASN A 170 -23.30 -12.19 3.16
C ASN A 170 -24.82 -11.97 3.11
N GLU A 171 -25.37 -11.65 1.93
CA GLU A 171 -26.82 -11.46 1.71
C GLU A 171 -27.67 -12.64 2.24
N THR A 172 -27.04 -13.80 2.44
CA THR A 172 -27.64 -15.06 2.87
C THR A 172 -27.30 -15.51 4.29
N GLN A 173 -26.52 -14.75 5.08
CA GLN A 173 -26.22 -15.15 6.47
C GLN A 173 -27.13 -14.44 7.48
N PRO A 174 -28.17 -15.11 8.01
CA PRO A 174 -28.71 -14.75 9.30
C PRO A 174 -27.64 -15.10 10.34
N ASP A 175 -26.75 -14.16 10.66
CA ASP A 175 -25.68 -14.45 11.61
C ASP A 175 -26.23 -14.58 13.03
N THR A 176 -26.24 -15.85 13.44
CA THR A 176 -26.14 -16.46 14.76
C THR A 176 -25.13 -15.76 15.67
N SER A 177 -25.31 -14.47 15.94
CA SER A 177 -24.57 -13.75 16.98
C SER A 177 -25.19 -14.08 18.34
N THR A 178 -24.94 -15.31 18.78
CA THR A 178 -25.08 -15.74 20.19
C THR A 178 -23.95 -15.13 21.00
N GLY A 179 -23.93 -13.81 21.12
CA GLY A 179 -23.15 -13.10 22.14
C GLY A 179 -23.95 -13.13 23.44
N THR A 180 -23.35 -13.65 24.50
CA THR A 180 -23.93 -14.02 25.80
C THR A 180 -24.40 -12.85 26.69
N ASP A 181 -24.94 -11.78 26.11
CA ASP A 181 -25.48 -10.64 26.86
C ASP A 181 -26.94 -10.39 26.48
N HIS A 182 -27.83 -11.34 26.81
CA HIS A 182 -29.31 -11.26 26.96
C HIS A 182 -30.18 -10.39 26.01
N VAL A 183 -29.66 -9.86 24.91
CA VAL A 183 -30.36 -9.02 23.94
C VAL A 183 -30.56 -9.83 22.67
N GLN A 184 -31.81 -9.90 22.27
CA GLN A 184 -32.34 -10.64 21.13
C GLN A 184 -31.51 -10.41 19.86
N ALA A 185 -30.76 -11.44 19.43
CA ALA A 185 -29.99 -11.41 18.19
C ALA A 185 -30.91 -11.06 17.00
N GLY A 186 -30.50 -10.06 16.22
CA GLY A 186 -31.21 -9.58 15.04
C GLY A 186 -30.36 -9.72 13.78
N HIS A 187 -30.95 -9.47 12.62
CA HIS A 187 -30.28 -9.54 11.32
C HIS A 187 -30.63 -8.33 10.46
N TRP A 188 -29.78 -8.05 9.47
CA TRP A 188 -30.01 -6.99 8.49
C TRP A 188 -30.75 -7.53 7.26
N ILE A 189 -31.79 -6.84 6.82
CA ILE A 189 -32.50 -7.11 5.56
C ILE A 189 -31.98 -6.14 4.51
N PHE A 190 -31.53 -6.68 3.38
CA PHE A 190 -30.98 -5.93 2.26
C PHE A 190 -32.10 -5.44 1.33
N GLY A 191 -32.11 -4.14 1.06
CA GLY A 191 -32.99 -3.51 0.08
C GLY A 191 -32.42 -3.53 -1.33
N LYS A 192 -33.06 -2.78 -2.23
CA LYS A 192 -32.60 -2.61 -3.62
C LYS A 192 -31.39 -1.68 -3.68
N GLU A 193 -30.43 -2.00 -4.54
CA GLU A 193 -29.33 -1.10 -4.87
C GLU A 193 -29.77 0.03 -5.82
N LEU A 194 -29.25 1.22 -5.58
CA LEU A 194 -29.51 2.42 -6.37
C LEU A 194 -28.18 3.05 -6.79
N ASP A 195 -28.08 3.45 -8.04
CA ASP A 195 -26.92 4.19 -8.54
C ASP A 195 -26.79 5.55 -7.86
N VAL A 196 -25.55 5.94 -7.60
CA VAL A 196 -25.20 7.26 -7.06
C VAL A 196 -24.37 8.00 -8.09
N LEU A 197 -24.83 9.20 -8.43
CA LEU A 197 -24.19 10.09 -9.38
C LEU A 197 -23.48 11.23 -8.67
N HIS A 198 -22.35 11.67 -9.22
CA HIS A 198 -21.70 12.92 -8.86
C HIS A 198 -21.33 13.65 -10.16
N GLN A 199 -21.81 14.88 -10.32
CA GLN A 199 -21.60 15.69 -11.54
C GLN A 199 -22.00 14.97 -12.85
N GLY A 200 -23.07 14.16 -12.80
CA GLY A 200 -23.58 13.41 -13.96
C GLY A 200 -22.93 12.05 -14.20
N GLU A 201 -21.82 11.75 -13.52
CA GLU A 201 -21.10 10.49 -13.65
C GLU A 201 -21.47 9.53 -12.51
N LYS A 202 -21.58 8.24 -12.83
CA LYS A 202 -21.79 7.20 -11.80
C LYS A 202 -20.50 7.02 -11.00
N VAL A 203 -20.61 7.24 -9.69
CA VAL A 203 -19.47 7.11 -8.75
C VAL A 203 -19.61 5.91 -7.82
N GLY A 204 -20.80 5.33 -7.73
CA GLY A 204 -21.04 4.15 -6.93
C GLY A 204 -22.50 3.74 -6.87
N VAL A 205 -22.80 2.90 -5.89
CA VAL A 205 -24.17 2.51 -5.57
C VAL A 205 -24.40 2.62 -4.07
N LYS A 206 -25.66 2.80 -3.70
CA LYS A 206 -26.14 2.77 -2.32
C LYS A 206 -27.20 1.70 -2.13
N GLN A 207 -27.25 1.11 -0.95
CA GLN A 207 -28.23 0.10 -0.58
C GLN A 207 -28.77 0.39 0.83
N LEU A 208 -30.09 0.38 0.99
CA LEU A 208 -30.72 0.50 2.31
C LEU A 208 -30.79 -0.88 2.96
N LEU A 209 -30.33 -0.97 4.20
CA LEU A 209 -30.42 -2.14 5.07
C LEU A 209 -31.28 -1.80 6.29
N GLU A 210 -32.22 -2.68 6.63
CA GLU A 210 -33.12 -2.53 7.77
C GLU A 210 -32.83 -3.58 8.82
N TYR A 211 -32.67 -3.19 10.09
CA TYR A 211 -32.40 -4.13 11.17
C TYR A 211 -33.70 -4.76 11.68
N CYS A 212 -33.74 -6.08 11.71
CA CYS A 212 -34.83 -6.87 12.27
C CYS A 212 -34.39 -7.57 13.54
N SER A 213 -35.17 -7.42 14.61
CA SER A 213 -34.97 -8.14 15.86
C SER A 213 -36.32 -8.69 16.33
N ALA A 214 -36.31 -9.84 17.00
CA ALA A 214 -37.53 -10.49 17.49
C ALA A 214 -38.60 -10.78 16.40
N GLY A 215 -38.19 -10.91 15.14
CA GLY A 215 -39.12 -11.12 14.01
C GLY A 215 -39.84 -9.87 13.52
N ALA A 216 -39.48 -8.67 14.00
CA ALA A 216 -40.04 -7.41 13.55
C ALA A 216 -38.96 -6.44 13.07
N LYS A 217 -39.32 -5.59 12.09
CA LYS A 217 -38.48 -4.46 11.67
C LYS A 217 -38.33 -3.48 12.83
N THR A 218 -37.08 -3.12 13.13
CA THR A 218 -36.77 -2.06 14.08
C THR A 218 -36.70 -0.71 13.37
N ARG A 219 -36.39 0.36 14.13
CA ARG A 219 -36.17 1.70 13.58
C ARG A 219 -34.73 1.94 13.12
N TYR A 220 -33.84 0.96 13.30
CA TYR A 220 -32.44 1.10 12.92
C TYR A 220 -32.24 0.77 11.45
N LYS A 221 -31.58 1.67 10.75
CA LYS A 221 -31.31 1.59 9.32
C LYS A 221 -29.86 1.91 9.03
N ILE A 222 -29.31 1.23 8.03
CA ILE A 222 -28.02 1.53 7.42
C ILE A 222 -28.25 1.90 5.96
N ILE A 223 -27.66 2.97 5.48
CA ILE A 223 -27.41 3.14 4.05
C ILE A 223 -25.94 2.78 3.82
N GLU A 224 -25.71 1.67 3.13
CA GLU A 224 -24.40 1.21 2.71
C GLU A 224 -24.06 1.85 1.35
N TYR A 225 -22.84 2.33 1.21
CA TYR A 225 -22.30 2.92 -0.01
C TYR A 225 -21.07 2.13 -0.44
N ARG A 226 -20.98 1.84 -1.74
CA ARG A 226 -19.82 1.19 -2.38
C ARG A 226 -19.44 1.91 -3.67
N LEU A 227 -18.14 1.96 -3.96
CA LEU A 227 -17.64 2.49 -5.23
C LEU A 227 -17.99 1.54 -6.37
N ASP A 228 -18.41 2.12 -7.49
CA ASP A 228 -18.73 1.44 -8.73
C ASP A 228 -18.45 2.41 -9.90
N PRO A 229 -17.36 2.22 -10.66
CA PRO A 229 -16.42 1.09 -10.57
C PRO A 229 -15.53 1.13 -9.32
N CYS A 230 -15.16 -0.06 -8.83
CA CYS A 230 -14.19 -0.22 -7.75
C CYS A 230 -12.78 0.11 -8.26
N PRO A 231 -11.95 0.88 -7.51
CA PRO A 231 -10.56 1.11 -7.88
C PRO A 231 -9.72 -0.17 -7.98
N ASP A 232 -8.99 -0.36 -9.09
CA ASP A 232 -8.21 -1.59 -9.35
C ASP A 232 -7.05 -1.82 -8.37
N ASN A 233 -6.64 -0.79 -7.61
CA ASN A 233 -5.43 -0.76 -6.79
C ASN A 233 -5.68 -0.97 -5.28
N LEU A 234 -6.84 -1.50 -4.89
CA LEU A 234 -7.17 -1.81 -3.50
C LEU A 234 -6.47 -3.10 -3.03
N LYS A 235 -5.35 -2.96 -2.31
CA LYS A 235 -4.55 -4.10 -1.81
C LYS A 235 -5.29 -4.98 -0.80
N ASP A 236 -6.16 -4.39 0.00
CA ASP A 236 -6.81 -5.04 1.14
C ASP A 236 -8.32 -5.29 0.94
N GLY A 237 -8.81 -5.22 -0.30
CA GLY A 237 -10.24 -5.33 -0.61
C GLY A 237 -11.02 -4.02 -0.44
N PRO A 238 -12.30 -3.99 -0.84
CA PRO A 238 -13.09 -2.76 -0.91
C PRO A 238 -13.47 -2.25 0.48
N TRP A 239 -13.38 -0.94 0.67
CA TRP A 239 -14.05 -0.27 1.78
C TRP A 239 -15.52 -0.01 1.42
N PHE A 240 -16.37 -0.10 2.43
CA PHE A 240 -17.75 0.39 2.41
C PHE A 240 -17.86 1.59 3.34
N LEU A 241 -18.76 2.50 3.01
CA LEU A 241 -19.17 3.59 3.89
C LEU A 241 -20.61 3.32 4.33
N CYS A 242 -20.89 3.37 5.63
CA CYS A 242 -22.21 3.11 6.19
C CYS A 242 -22.72 4.34 6.94
N LYS A 243 -23.93 4.80 6.59
CA LYS A 243 -24.70 5.78 7.37
C LYS A 243 -25.71 5.03 8.23
N LEU A 244 -25.46 4.93 9.53
CA LEU A 244 -26.33 4.28 10.51
C LEU A 244 -27.18 5.33 11.24
N TYR A 245 -28.49 5.11 11.33
CA TYR A 245 -29.41 6.00 12.03
C TYR A 245 -30.63 5.28 12.59
N ASN A 246 -31.37 5.98 13.45
CA ASN A 246 -32.64 5.52 14.01
C ASN A 246 -33.79 6.44 13.57
N ASP A 247 -34.75 5.91 12.81
CA ASP A 247 -35.90 6.65 12.26
C ASP A 247 -36.73 7.38 13.31
N GLY A 248 -36.83 6.83 14.53
CA GLY A 248 -37.59 7.46 15.61
C GLY A 248 -36.98 8.79 16.09
N SER A 249 -35.80 9.11 15.60
CA SER A 249 -35.01 10.28 15.97
C SER A 249 -34.51 11.09 14.77
N TYR A 250 -34.81 10.63 13.55
CA TYR A 250 -34.45 11.29 12.30
C TYR A 250 -35.66 12.08 11.80
N MET A 251 -35.74 13.36 12.19
CA MET A 251 -36.66 14.30 11.55
C MET A 251 -36.06 14.67 10.20
N GLU A 252 -36.44 13.93 9.15
CA GLU A 252 -36.08 14.26 7.79
C GLU A 252 -36.74 15.61 7.43
N VAL A 253 -35.96 16.69 7.38
CA VAL A 253 -36.39 17.91 6.67
C VAL A 253 -36.37 17.51 5.20
N GLN A 254 -37.53 17.07 4.71
CA GLN A 254 -37.70 16.71 3.31
C GLN A 254 -37.35 17.91 2.44
N SER A 255 -36.18 17.86 1.81
CA SER A 255 -35.85 18.72 0.68
C SER A 255 -36.85 18.44 -0.42
N SER A 256 -37.88 19.28 -0.46
CA SER A 256 -38.86 19.34 -1.53
C SER A 256 -38.19 20.05 -2.70
N LEU A 257 -37.81 19.29 -3.73
CA LEU A 257 -37.58 19.77 -5.08
C LEU A 257 -38.31 18.85 -6.05
#